data_AF-A0A1E3ADK9-F1
#
_entry.id   AF-A0A1E3ADK9-F1
#
_cell.length_a   1.000
_cell.length_b   1.000
_cell.length_c   1.000
_cell.angle_alpha   90.00
_cell.angle_beta   90.00
_cell.angle_gamma   90.00
#
_symmetry.space_group_name_H-M   'P 1'
#
loop_
_entity.id
_entity.type
_entity.pdbx_description
1 polymer ?
#
loop_
_entity_poly.entity_id
_entity_poly.type
_entity_poly.pdbx_seq_one_letter_code
_entity_poly.pdbx_strand_id
1 'polypeptide(L)'
;MIKIEFERMDEKIMEYQLVKIRTVFTEDDIESGLSFLEAEQDIPFKINRLYCVYERENKQKGFHLHKHSWQLLFCPYGVIDVLIDDGEKRKVVSLDTPSKGLILHPGVWREITWKVKDSVLCVATSGHYEPERLRTDYNMYLDFIRDRKLDNQIDTSKFYGEGK
;
A
#
# COMPACT_ATOMS: atom_id res chain seq x y z
N MET A 1 11.12 -29.02 -12.47
CA MET A 1 10.42 -28.74 -11.18
C MET A 1 11.37 -27.89 -10.35
N ILE A 2 11.17 -26.57 -10.34
CA ILE A 2 12.02 -25.66 -9.57
C ILE A 2 11.41 -25.59 -8.17
N LYS A 3 12.10 -26.16 -7.19
CA LYS A 3 11.80 -25.94 -5.77
C LYS A 3 12.30 -24.54 -5.43
N ILE A 4 11.38 -23.64 -5.12
CA ILE A 4 11.71 -22.37 -4.47
C ILE A 4 11.79 -22.69 -2.98
N GLU A 5 12.99 -22.64 -2.42
CA GLU A 5 13.19 -22.70 -0.97
C GLU A 5 12.75 -21.37 -0.37
N PHE A 6 11.74 -21.41 0.51
CA PHE A 6 11.40 -20.29 1.35
C PHE A 6 12.36 -20.28 2.53
N GLU A 7 13.42 -19.48 2.43
CA GLU A 7 14.21 -19.10 3.61
C GLU A 7 13.28 -18.39 4.61
N ARG A 8 13.32 -18.87 5.85
CA ARG A 8 12.54 -18.37 6.98
C ARG A 8 13.03 -16.96 7.31
N MET A 9 12.34 -15.94 6.79
CA MET A 9 12.66 -14.53 7.03
C MET A 9 12.24 -14.11 8.45
N ASP A 10 13.23 -13.64 9.22
CA ASP A 10 13.07 -12.96 10.50
C ASP A 10 12.13 -11.73 10.43
N GLU A 11 11.44 -11.47 11.53
CA GLU A 11 10.64 -10.28 11.90
C GLU A 11 10.78 -9.03 11.01
N LYS A 12 9.92 -8.87 9.99
CA LYS A 12 9.71 -7.56 9.33
C LYS A 12 8.28 -7.41 8.83
N ILE A 13 7.42 -6.73 9.58
CA ILE A 13 6.13 -6.29 9.05
C ILE A 13 6.25 -4.83 8.62
N MET A 14 7.00 -4.56 7.54
CA MET A 14 6.66 -3.45 6.64
C MET A 14 6.25 -4.08 5.32
N GLU A 15 4.96 -4.26 5.13
CA GLU A 15 4.43 -4.85 3.91
C GLU A 15 3.92 -3.75 2.97
N TYR A 16 4.86 -2.99 2.43
CA TYR A 16 4.64 -2.09 1.31
C TYR A 16 5.71 -2.32 0.25
N GLN A 17 5.42 -1.96 -1.00
CA GLN A 17 6.34 -2.11 -2.12
C GLN A 17 6.39 -0.83 -2.94
N LEU A 18 7.58 -0.34 -3.24
CA LEU A 18 7.75 0.67 -4.29
C LEU A 18 7.77 -0.05 -5.63
N VAL A 19 6.97 0.43 -6.57
CA VAL A 19 6.90 -0.12 -7.91
C VAL A 19 7.18 0.97 -8.92
N LYS A 20 7.92 0.61 -9.97
CA LYS A 20 8.04 1.43 -11.17
C LYS A 20 6.89 1.06 -12.09
N ILE A 21 5.95 1.98 -12.27
CA ILE A 21 4.87 1.84 -13.25
C ILE A 21 5.51 1.87 -14.64
N ARG A 22 5.05 0.98 -15.53
CA ARG A 22 5.57 0.92 -16.90
C ARG A 22 5.25 2.24 -17.59
N THR A 23 6.27 2.85 -18.17
CA THR A 23 6.14 4.14 -18.85
C THR A 23 6.80 4.04 -20.22
N VAL A 24 6.04 4.38 -21.25
CA VAL A 24 6.56 4.63 -22.60
C VAL A 24 6.73 6.13 -22.73
N PHE A 25 7.97 6.59 -22.82
CA PHE A 25 8.28 8.00 -23.00
C PHE A 25 8.09 8.41 -24.45
N THR A 26 7.74 9.68 -24.67
CA THR A 26 7.74 10.28 -26.00
C THR A 26 9.19 10.39 -26.49
N GLU A 27 9.41 10.18 -27.79
CA GLU A 27 10.75 10.30 -28.38
C GLU A 27 11.31 11.70 -28.11
N ASP A 28 12.57 11.76 -27.68
CA ASP A 28 13.29 12.98 -27.30
C ASP A 28 12.72 13.81 -26.11
N ASP A 29 11.69 13.32 -25.40
CA ASP A 29 11.12 13.99 -24.22
C ASP A 29 10.82 13.00 -23.08
N ILE A 30 11.72 12.94 -22.09
CA ILE A 30 11.58 12.07 -20.91
C ILE A 30 10.57 12.59 -19.88
N GLU A 31 10.06 13.83 -20.04
CA GLU A 31 9.05 14.41 -19.16
C GLU A 31 7.62 14.12 -19.69
N SER A 32 7.51 13.64 -20.92
CA SER A 32 6.27 13.25 -21.57
C SER A 32 6.19 11.74 -21.78
N GLY A 33 5.05 11.13 -21.48
CA GLY A 33 4.87 9.70 -21.72
C GLY A 33 3.53 9.15 -21.30
N LEU A 34 3.32 7.88 -21.66
CA LEU A 34 2.19 7.06 -21.24
C LEU A 34 2.64 6.14 -20.11
N SER A 35 2.18 6.41 -18.90
CA SER A 35 2.35 5.49 -17.76
C SER A 35 1.11 4.60 -17.62
N PHE A 36 1.30 3.29 -17.57
CA PHE A 36 0.23 2.31 -17.49
C PHE A 36 0.62 1.10 -16.64
N LEU A 37 -0.40 0.39 -16.19
CA LEU A 37 -0.25 -0.87 -15.48
C LEU A 37 -1.44 -1.79 -15.76
N GLU A 38 -1.21 -3.08 -15.65
CA GLU A 38 -2.19 -4.13 -15.89
C GLU A 38 -2.36 -4.95 -14.61
N ALA A 39 -3.60 -5.07 -14.15
CA ALA A 39 -3.94 -5.88 -12.98
C ALA A 39 -3.53 -7.34 -13.20
N GLU A 40 -3.09 -8.00 -12.13
CA GLU A 40 -2.63 -9.41 -12.15
C GLU A 40 -1.41 -9.69 -13.04
N GLN A 41 -0.83 -8.67 -13.69
CA GLN A 41 0.44 -8.72 -14.41
C GLN A 41 1.51 -7.87 -13.71
N ASP A 42 1.26 -6.57 -13.54
CA ASP A 42 2.18 -5.64 -12.88
C ASP A 42 1.95 -5.54 -11.37
N ILE A 43 0.78 -5.95 -10.90
CA ILE A 43 0.37 -5.91 -9.49
C ILE A 43 -0.28 -7.25 -9.10
N PRO A 44 -0.11 -7.73 -7.84
CA PRO A 44 -0.54 -9.06 -7.43
C PRO A 44 -2.04 -9.15 -7.08
N PHE A 45 -2.87 -8.22 -7.55
CA PHE A 45 -4.29 -8.16 -7.21
C PHE A 45 -5.15 -7.59 -8.34
N LYS A 46 -6.44 -7.98 -8.34
CA LYS A 46 -7.48 -7.41 -9.22
C LYS A 46 -7.82 -5.99 -8.80
N ILE A 47 -8.03 -5.11 -9.78
CA ILE A 47 -8.53 -3.75 -9.52
C ILE A 47 -10.06 -3.81 -9.52
N ASN A 48 -10.66 -3.80 -8.33
CA ASN A 48 -12.11 -3.77 -8.17
C ASN A 48 -12.65 -2.34 -8.05
N ARG A 49 -11.78 -1.37 -7.80
CA ARG A 49 -12.10 0.05 -7.73
C ARG A 49 -10.87 0.90 -8.00
N LEU A 50 -11.07 1.97 -8.76
CA LEU A 50 -10.14 3.07 -8.96
C LEU A 50 -10.82 4.35 -8.49
N TYR A 51 -10.10 5.19 -7.76
CA TYR A 51 -10.60 6.49 -7.34
C TYR A 51 -9.48 7.51 -7.26
N CYS A 52 -9.86 8.78 -7.36
CA CYS A 52 -8.95 9.90 -7.24
C CYS A 52 -9.30 10.73 -6.00
N VAL A 53 -8.28 11.30 -5.37
CA VAL A 53 -8.43 12.23 -4.25
C VAL A 53 -7.63 13.49 -4.57
N TYR A 54 -8.31 14.62 -4.46
CA TYR A 54 -7.75 15.95 -4.64
C TYR A 54 -8.05 16.76 -3.38
N GLU A 55 -7.09 17.57 -2.95
CA GLU A 55 -7.15 18.33 -1.71
C GLU A 55 -6.23 19.56 -1.81
N ARG A 56 -6.40 20.52 -0.89
CA ARG A 56 -5.50 21.68 -0.78
C ARG A 56 -4.12 21.27 -0.27
N GLU A 57 -3.12 22.05 -0.65
CA GLU A 57 -1.74 21.89 -0.18
C GLU A 57 -1.66 21.90 1.36
N ASN A 58 -0.73 21.11 1.91
CA ASN A 58 -0.46 20.94 3.34
C ASN A 58 -1.63 20.38 4.15
N LYS A 59 -2.68 19.87 3.50
CA LYS A 59 -3.71 19.07 4.17
C LYS A 59 -3.29 17.61 4.27
N GLN A 60 -3.71 17.00 5.37
CA GLN A 60 -3.49 15.60 5.66
C GLN A 60 -4.80 14.80 5.55
N LYS A 61 -4.73 13.61 4.97
CA LYS A 61 -5.79 12.60 4.99
C LYS A 61 -5.18 11.23 5.29
N GLY A 62 -6.01 10.20 5.30
CA GLY A 62 -5.53 8.82 5.25
C GLY A 62 -5.40 8.12 6.60
N PHE A 63 -5.76 8.77 7.72
CA PHE A 63 -5.75 8.26 9.10
C PHE A 63 -6.68 7.04 9.32
N HIS A 64 -6.50 5.99 8.55
CA HIS A 64 -7.30 4.77 8.58
C HIS A 64 -6.51 3.62 7.97
N LEU A 65 -6.83 2.41 8.42
CA LEU A 65 -6.31 1.18 7.85
C LEU A 65 -7.34 0.55 6.90
N HIS A 66 -6.88 -0.13 5.86
CA HIS A 66 -7.73 -1.02 5.06
C HIS A 66 -7.40 -2.46 5.43
N LYS A 67 -8.27 -3.10 6.22
CA LYS A 67 -7.99 -4.40 6.86
C LYS A 67 -7.77 -5.55 5.86
N HIS A 68 -8.41 -5.48 4.70
CA HIS A 68 -8.46 -6.61 3.74
C HIS A 68 -8.10 -6.23 2.30
N SER A 69 -7.76 -4.96 2.04
CA SER A 69 -7.62 -4.46 0.67
C SER A 69 -6.18 -4.10 0.34
N TRP A 70 -5.71 -4.64 -0.76
CA TRP A 70 -4.50 -4.18 -1.43
C TRP A 70 -4.77 -2.83 -2.08
N GLN A 71 -3.78 -1.96 -2.07
CA GLN A 71 -3.88 -0.64 -2.70
C GLN A 71 -2.60 -0.33 -3.46
N LEU A 72 -2.74 0.26 -4.64
CA LEU A 72 -1.67 0.92 -5.37
C LEU A 72 -1.97 2.42 -5.40
N LEU A 73 -1.10 3.21 -4.80
CA LEU A 73 -1.14 4.66 -4.78
C LEU A 73 -0.16 5.20 -5.83
N PHE A 74 -0.58 6.18 -6.63
CA PHE A 74 0.29 6.89 -7.57
C PHE A 74 -0.18 8.34 -7.77
N CYS A 75 0.74 9.21 -8.17
CA CYS A 75 0.49 10.63 -8.34
C CYS A 75 0.80 11.03 -9.78
N PRO A 76 -0.21 11.06 -10.69
CA PRO A 76 0.04 11.45 -12.09
C PRO A 76 0.40 12.93 -12.25
N TYR A 77 0.05 13.79 -11.29
CA TYR A 77 0.36 15.21 -11.33
C TYR A 77 0.58 15.77 -9.92
N GLY A 78 1.65 16.55 -9.76
CA GLY A 78 2.04 17.16 -8.49
C GLY A 78 2.89 16.24 -7.60
N VAL A 79 2.88 16.49 -6.29
CA VAL A 79 3.70 15.77 -5.31
C VAL A 79 2.89 15.45 -4.06
N ILE A 80 2.87 14.18 -3.69
CA ILE A 80 2.15 13.69 -2.50
C ILE A 80 3.08 12.83 -1.66
N ASP A 81 3.21 13.17 -0.39
CA ASP A 81 3.94 12.35 0.57
C ASP A 81 3.00 11.37 1.27
N VAL A 82 3.43 10.11 1.33
CA VAL A 82 2.75 9.04 2.07
C VAL A 82 3.66 8.60 3.21
N LEU A 83 3.27 8.94 4.44
CA LEU A 83 3.82 8.33 5.65
C LEU A 83 3.22 6.94 5.79
N ILE A 84 4.05 5.94 6.01
CA ILE A 84 3.68 4.56 6.25
C ILE A 84 4.15 4.23 7.66
N ASP A 85 3.26 3.64 8.46
CA ASP A 85 3.53 3.30 9.86
C ASP A 85 3.11 1.85 10.12
N ASP A 86 4.03 1.01 10.58
CA ASP A 86 3.79 -0.39 10.95
C ASP A 86 3.63 -0.62 12.47
N GLY A 87 3.57 0.46 13.25
CA GLY A 87 3.54 0.46 14.71
C GLY A 87 4.92 0.47 15.39
N GLU A 88 6.02 0.30 14.64
CA GLU A 88 7.40 0.37 15.16
C GLU A 88 8.26 1.38 14.40
N LYS A 89 8.11 1.43 13.07
CA LYS A 89 8.89 2.24 12.15
C LYS A 89 7.94 3.07 11.29
N ARG A 90 8.40 4.29 11.03
CA ARG A 90 7.73 5.22 10.14
C ARG A 90 8.63 5.51 8.95
N LYS A 91 8.04 5.53 7.76
CA LYS A 91 8.74 5.87 6.52
C LYS A 91 7.88 6.76 5.64
N VAL A 92 8.49 7.80 5.08
CA VAL A 92 7.84 8.67 4.10
C VAL A 92 8.26 8.24 2.69
N VAL A 93 7.28 8.17 1.79
CA VAL A 93 7.46 7.96 0.36
C VAL A 93 6.81 9.12 -0.37
N SER A 94 7.59 9.87 -1.15
CA SER A 94 7.06 10.89 -2.06
C SER A 94 6.60 10.24 -3.36
N LEU A 95 5.39 10.52 -3.81
CA LEU A 95 4.85 10.19 -5.12
C LEU A 95 4.88 11.47 -5.96
N ASP A 96 5.90 11.57 -6.81
CA ASP A 96 6.35 12.79 -7.48
C ASP A 96 6.49 12.63 -9.00
N THR A 97 6.15 11.46 -9.53
CA THR A 97 6.14 11.16 -10.97
C THR A 97 5.05 10.14 -11.28
N PRO A 98 4.40 10.22 -12.47
CA PRO A 98 3.42 9.22 -12.91
C PRO A 98 3.99 7.80 -13.02
N SER A 99 5.32 7.66 -13.12
CA SER A 99 6.00 6.36 -13.22
C SER A 99 6.28 5.68 -11.87
N LYS A 100 5.92 6.32 -10.75
CA LYS A 100 6.20 5.80 -9.40
C LYS A 100 4.91 5.44 -8.70
N GLY A 101 4.82 4.17 -8.29
CA GLY A 101 3.72 3.63 -7.52
C GLY A 101 4.16 3.15 -6.13
N LEU A 102 3.22 3.15 -5.21
CA LEU A 102 3.37 2.61 -3.86
C LEU A 102 2.25 1.60 -3.62
N ILE A 103 2.61 0.32 -3.52
CA ILE A 103 1.69 -0.74 -3.11
C ILE A 103 1.68 -0.82 -1.58
N LEU A 104 0.49 -0.80 -1.00
CA LEU A 104 0.24 -1.03 0.42
C LEU A 104 -0.52 -2.35 0.60
N HIS A 105 0.01 -3.23 1.45
CA HIS A 105 -0.68 -4.46 1.81
C HIS A 105 -1.86 -4.18 2.77
N PRO A 106 -2.80 -5.14 2.90
CA PRO A 106 -3.85 -5.06 3.90
C PRO A 106 -3.31 -4.89 5.33
N GLY A 107 -3.88 -3.93 6.05
CA GLY A 107 -3.56 -3.67 7.45
C GLY A 107 -2.45 -2.65 7.69
N VAL A 108 -1.90 -2.01 6.66
CA VAL A 108 -0.90 -0.95 6.81
C VAL A 108 -1.58 0.39 7.13
N TRP A 109 -1.09 1.09 8.16
CA TRP A 109 -1.47 2.48 8.43
C TRP A 109 -0.71 3.44 7.54
N ARG A 110 -1.39 4.50 7.12
CA ARG A 110 -0.81 5.53 6.26
C ARG A 110 -1.31 6.92 6.64
N GLU A 111 -0.52 7.93 6.33
CA GLU A 111 -0.95 9.32 6.33
C GLU A 111 -0.51 9.95 5.02
N ILE A 112 -1.36 10.79 4.44
CA ILE A 112 -1.19 11.34 3.09
C ILE A 112 -1.15 12.84 3.20
N THR A 113 -0.09 13.47 2.68
CA THR A 113 0.08 14.92 2.67
C THR A 113 0.24 15.43 1.24
N TRP A 114 -0.59 16.37 0.82
CA TRP A 114 -0.46 17.05 -0.47
C TRP A 114 0.64 18.12 -0.36
N LYS A 115 1.79 17.89 -1.00
CA LYS A 115 2.96 18.77 -0.89
C LYS A 115 2.93 19.91 -1.89
N VAL A 116 2.26 19.70 -3.02
CA VAL A 116 2.08 20.70 -4.08
C VAL A 116 0.59 20.91 -4.32
N LYS A 117 0.19 22.17 -4.52
CA LYS A 117 -1.19 22.51 -4.90
C LYS A 117 -1.60 21.76 -6.17
N ASP A 118 -2.87 21.40 -6.24
CA ASP A 118 -3.48 20.73 -7.40
C ASP A 118 -2.93 19.31 -7.67
N SER A 119 -2.18 18.73 -6.73
CA SER A 119 -1.73 17.33 -6.83
C SER A 119 -2.92 16.36 -6.80
N VAL A 120 -2.84 15.31 -7.61
CA VAL A 120 -3.90 14.30 -7.72
C VAL A 120 -3.37 12.95 -7.21
N LEU A 121 -3.97 12.42 -6.14
CA LEU A 121 -3.72 11.04 -5.72
C LEU A 121 -4.67 10.12 -6.47
N CYS A 122 -4.14 9.13 -7.18
CA CYS A 122 -4.92 8.02 -7.71
C CYS A 122 -4.69 6.77 -6.84
N VAL A 123 -5.75 6.02 -6.58
CA VAL A 123 -5.70 4.77 -5.84
C VAL A 123 -6.48 3.68 -6.56
N ALA A 124 -5.77 2.64 -7.00
CA ALA A 124 -6.36 1.39 -7.46
C ALA A 124 -6.37 0.39 -6.30
N THR A 125 -7.48 -0.30 -6.06
CA THR A 125 -7.61 -1.21 -4.91
C THR A 125 -8.37 -2.48 -5.24
N SER A 126 -8.03 -3.57 -4.53
CA SER A 126 -8.74 -4.85 -4.59
C SER A 126 -10.08 -4.84 -3.84
N GLY A 127 -10.38 -3.83 -3.04
CA GLY A 127 -11.63 -3.74 -2.28
C GLY A 127 -12.69 -2.88 -2.96
N HIS A 128 -13.95 -3.35 -2.96
CA HIS A 128 -15.10 -2.51 -3.29
C HIS A 128 -15.31 -1.40 -2.24
N TYR A 129 -16.16 -0.42 -2.56
CA TYR A 129 -16.53 0.62 -1.61
C TYR A 129 -17.43 0.04 -0.51
N GLU A 130 -16.98 0.19 0.74
CA GLU A 130 -17.71 -0.22 1.93
C GLU A 130 -17.83 1.02 2.85
N PRO A 131 -19.03 1.59 3.02
CA PRO A 131 -19.22 2.82 3.80
C PRO A 131 -18.86 2.67 5.29
N GLU A 132 -18.97 1.47 5.84
CA GLU A 132 -19.01 1.21 7.29
C GLU A 132 -17.66 0.85 7.92
N ARG A 133 -16.55 0.91 7.17
CA ARG A 133 -15.24 0.42 7.61
C ARG A 133 -14.17 1.51 7.81
N LEU A 134 -14.49 2.57 8.55
CA LEU A 134 -13.50 3.56 8.95
C LEU A 134 -13.15 3.38 10.43
N ARG A 135 -12.11 2.59 10.72
CA ARG A 135 -11.38 2.70 11.99
C ARG A 135 -10.34 3.80 11.82
N THR A 136 -10.63 4.97 12.38
CA THR A 136 -9.74 6.14 12.34
C THR A 136 -8.98 6.39 13.64
N ASP A 137 -9.11 5.48 14.62
CA ASP A 137 -8.40 5.58 15.90
C ASP A 137 -7.05 4.84 15.80
N TYR A 138 -5.97 5.59 16.00
CA TYR A 138 -4.61 5.07 15.95
C TYR A 138 -4.29 4.11 17.09
N ASN A 139 -4.87 4.28 18.29
CA ASN A 139 -4.66 3.33 19.38
C ASN A 139 -5.28 1.97 19.05
N MET A 140 -6.47 1.98 18.44
CA MET A 140 -7.08 0.74 17.93
C MET A 140 -6.25 0.08 16.82
N TYR A 141 -5.48 0.87 16.05
CA TYR A 141 -4.52 0.33 15.10
C TYR A 141 -3.34 -0.36 15.79
N LEU A 142 -2.75 0.26 16.82
CA LEU A 142 -1.67 -0.34 17.60
C LEU A 142 -2.10 -1.65 18.26
N ASP A 143 -3.32 -1.70 18.80
CA ASP A 143 -3.89 -2.93 19.36
C ASP A 143 -4.05 -4.01 18.27
N PHE A 144 -4.59 -3.65 17.10
CA PHE A 144 -4.72 -4.58 15.97
C PHE A 144 -3.39 -5.17 15.51
N ILE A 145 -2.33 -4.35 15.43
CA ILE A 145 -0.99 -4.82 15.07
C ILE A 145 -0.42 -5.73 16.15
N ARG A 146 -0.62 -5.39 17.42
CA ARG A 146 -0.19 -6.22 18.56
C ARG A 146 -0.82 -7.60 18.51
N ASP A 147 -2.14 -7.68 18.31
CA ASP A 147 -2.88 -8.93 18.19
C ASP A 147 -2.36 -9.76 17.00
N ARG A 148 -2.15 -9.13 15.84
CA ARG A 148 -1.63 -9.81 14.64
C ARG A 148 -0.21 -10.37 14.86
N LYS A 149 0.65 -9.65 15.59
CA LYS A 149 1.99 -10.13 15.96
C LYS A 149 1.92 -11.33 16.90
N LEU A 150 1.00 -11.31 17.87
CA LEU A 150 0.76 -12.43 18.78
C LEU A 150 0.27 -13.67 18.01
N ASP A 151 -0.71 -13.53 17.11
CA ASP A 151 -1.22 -14.64 16.30
C ASP A 151 -0.13 -15.28 15.41
N ASN A 152 0.74 -14.45 14.82
CA ASN A 152 1.88 -14.94 14.01
C ASN A 152 2.99 -15.61 14.84
N GLN A 153 3.00 -15.42 16.16
CA GLN A 153 3.94 -16.07 17.09
C GLN A 153 3.37 -17.35 17.72
N ILE A 154 2.06 -17.62 17.56
CA ILE A 154 1.46 -18.89 18.00
C ILE A 154 1.89 -19.99 17.02
N ASP A 155 2.78 -20.85 17.49
CA ASP A 155 3.18 -22.07 16.81
C ASP A 155 1.99 -23.04 16.69
N THR A 156 1.28 -22.97 15.56
CA THR A 156 0.13 -23.83 15.27
C THR A 156 0.52 -25.29 15.03
N SER A 157 1.81 -25.62 14.92
CA SER A 157 2.29 -27.00 14.84
C SER A 157 2.06 -27.80 16.13
N LYS A 158 1.79 -27.12 17.25
CA LYS A 158 1.40 -27.77 18.52
C LYS A 158 -0.09 -28.11 18.64
N PHE A 159 -0.92 -27.64 17.71
CA PHE A 159 -2.38 -27.86 17.77
C PHE A 159 -2.87 -28.95 16.80
N TYR A 160 -2.06 -29.36 15.83
CA TYR A 160 -2.31 -30.56 15.01
C TYR A 160 -1.31 -31.65 15.41
N GLY A 161 -1.65 -32.41 16.45
CA GLY A 161 -0.90 -33.60 16.82
C GLY A 161 -0.84 -34.60 15.67
N GLU A 162 0.30 -35.30 15.58
CA GLU A 162 0.54 -36.42 14.66
C GLU A 162 -0.66 -37.37 14.62
N GLY A 163 -1.44 -37.29 13.53
CA GLY A 163 -2.44 -38.28 13.21
C GLY A 163 -1.75 -39.61 12.91
N LYS A 164 -1.91 -40.57 13.81
CA LYS A 164 -1.67 -42.00 13.56
C LYS A 164 -2.61 -42.53 12.49
#